data_AF-A0A9E4FZW3-F1
#
_entry.id   AF-A0A9E4FZW3-F1
#
_cell.length_a   1.000
_cell.length_b   1.000
_cell.length_c   1.000
_cell.angle_alpha   90.00
_cell.angle_beta   90.00
_cell.angle_gamma   90.00
#
_symmetry.space_group_name_H-M   'P 1'
#
loop_
_entity.id
_entity.type
_entity.pdbx_description
1 polymer ?
#
loop_
_entity_poly.entity_id
_entity_poly.type
_entity_poly.pdbx_seq_one_letter_code
_entity_poly.pdbx_strand_id
1 'polypeptide(L)'
;NNYTLGREDGTYPEIVQLFDAALQFAVDSKWFSYAEDIIAGRDEVLGHPVDFDDIIPVISNYYTVDGVWASVAWNTSTPIMYYNVELLEQAGVTDLPKTWGDILDACVALQPLVDDGTISACATWPFSGWFIEQWLAQQNEYMVNNENGRAGRATEFNLDTDAYRAIAQFYRDLYSNGYFIFEGQDQWGPPTQTFISGKTAIMMSSSAAARAISEGAAATGFTLDTVGMAYNQDAPSGWVGNILGGATMWISNGLEPEVEDAAMAFLLFFSNTENSASWHTASGYVPVRNSSIELLKNLEPGNEILWDIPSGGRVDIESDDWYAAFPNFLTASTQLGTSTVNNATRGSTYGTFQQSRPYYNGLVEEYMLNGGDLDAMIAETNAELTELLQEYNFLFADE
;
A
#
# COMPACT_ATOMS: atom_id res chain seq x y z
N ASN A 1 -17.03 -2.35 13.77
CA ASN A 1 -16.90 -1.37 12.67
C ASN A 1 -18.10 -0.42 12.74
N ASN A 2 -17.90 0.90 12.67
CA ASN A 2 -18.97 1.89 12.73
C ASN A 2 -20.01 1.71 11.62
N TYR A 3 -19.62 1.22 10.45
CA TYR A 3 -20.56 0.93 9.36
C TYR A 3 -21.53 -0.20 9.71
N THR A 4 -21.06 -1.28 10.36
CA THR A 4 -21.91 -2.39 10.82
C THR A 4 -23.00 -1.88 11.76
N LEU A 5 -22.64 -1.05 12.75
CA LEU A 5 -23.61 -0.44 13.67
C LEU A 5 -24.58 0.48 12.92
N GLY A 6 -24.07 1.30 11.99
CA GLY A 6 -24.91 2.13 11.13
C GLY A 6 -25.89 1.32 10.29
N ARG A 7 -25.50 0.14 9.80
CA ARG A 7 -26.37 -0.78 9.07
C ARG A 7 -27.47 -1.36 9.94
N GLU A 8 -27.12 -1.82 11.15
CA GLU A 8 -28.06 -2.38 12.13
C GLU A 8 -29.09 -1.34 12.58
N ASP A 9 -28.67 -0.08 12.77
CA ASP A 9 -29.51 1.02 13.24
C ASP A 9 -30.17 1.82 12.10
N GLY A 10 -29.93 1.46 10.83
CA GLY A 10 -30.49 2.16 9.66
C GLY A 10 -29.96 3.58 9.44
N THR A 11 -28.74 3.88 9.90
CA THR A 11 -28.06 5.18 9.82
C THR A 11 -26.75 5.13 9.00
N TYR A 12 -26.62 4.13 8.13
CA TYR A 12 -25.42 3.93 7.32
C TYR A 12 -25.30 5.02 6.24
N PRO A 13 -24.06 5.47 5.93
CA PRO A 13 -23.83 6.46 4.88
C PRO A 13 -24.02 5.87 3.47
N GLU A 14 -24.28 6.72 2.49
CA GLU A 14 -24.44 6.32 1.09
C GLU A 14 -23.12 5.82 0.48
N ILE A 15 -22.01 6.45 0.86
CA ILE A 15 -20.66 6.14 0.38
C ILE A 15 -19.77 5.76 1.56
N VAL A 16 -18.99 4.69 1.40
CA VAL A 16 -18.05 4.20 2.41
C VAL A 16 -16.68 3.99 1.80
N GLN A 17 -15.65 4.53 2.45
CA GLN A 17 -14.28 4.15 2.19
C GLN A 17 -13.96 2.84 2.93
N LEU A 18 -13.56 1.81 2.20
CA LEU A 18 -13.06 0.56 2.77
C LEU A 18 -11.60 0.35 2.37
N PHE A 19 -10.76 0.08 3.35
CA PHE A 19 -9.37 -0.31 3.12
C PHE A 19 -9.29 -1.58 2.24
N ASP A 20 -8.17 -1.74 1.54
CA ASP A 20 -7.93 -2.80 0.56
C ASP A 20 -8.28 -4.21 1.07
N ALA A 21 -7.90 -4.53 2.31
CA ALA A 21 -8.10 -5.84 2.91
C ALA A 21 -9.56 -6.08 3.39
N ALA A 22 -10.51 -5.16 3.15
CA ALA A 22 -11.94 -5.36 3.43
C ALA A 22 -12.71 -5.97 2.26
N LEU A 23 -12.06 -6.20 1.12
CA LEU A 23 -12.72 -6.60 -0.12
C LEU A 23 -13.63 -7.83 0.08
N GLN A 24 -13.12 -8.91 0.68
CA GLN A 24 -13.94 -10.11 0.88
C GLN A 24 -15.15 -9.85 1.80
N PHE A 25 -14.97 -9.05 2.86
CA PHE A 25 -16.08 -8.66 3.73
C PHE A 25 -17.13 -7.84 2.97
N ALA A 26 -16.71 -6.89 2.14
CA ALA A 26 -17.62 -6.07 1.35
C ALA A 26 -18.47 -6.95 0.42
N VAL A 27 -17.84 -7.92 -0.24
CA VAL A 27 -18.52 -8.92 -1.10
C VAL A 27 -19.49 -9.79 -0.29
N ASP A 28 -19.00 -10.43 0.77
CA ASP A 28 -19.77 -11.42 1.53
C ASP A 28 -20.94 -10.81 2.31
N SER A 29 -20.79 -9.57 2.78
CA SER A 29 -21.84 -8.90 3.54
C SER A 29 -23.09 -8.57 2.71
N LYS A 30 -22.97 -8.49 1.37
CA LYS A 30 -24.02 -8.01 0.46
C LYS A 30 -24.53 -6.59 0.82
N TRP A 31 -23.79 -5.85 1.65
CA TRP A 31 -24.16 -4.51 2.12
C TRP A 31 -23.76 -3.40 1.15
N PHE A 32 -23.11 -3.71 0.05
CA PHE A 32 -22.65 -2.74 -0.94
C PHE A 32 -23.11 -3.13 -2.33
N SER A 33 -23.58 -2.15 -3.10
CA SER A 33 -23.86 -2.31 -4.53
C SER A 33 -22.53 -2.30 -5.28
N TYR A 34 -22.40 -3.18 -6.28
CA TYR A 34 -21.22 -3.16 -7.15
C TYR A 34 -21.29 -1.94 -8.06
N ALA A 35 -20.15 -1.28 -8.27
CA ALA A 35 -20.08 -0.12 -9.15
C ALA A 35 -20.61 -0.42 -10.57
N GLU A 36 -20.30 -1.61 -11.11
CA GLU A 36 -20.79 -2.04 -12.41
C GLU A 36 -22.32 -2.13 -12.47
N ASP A 37 -22.97 -2.66 -11.43
CA ASP A 37 -24.43 -2.83 -11.38
C ASP A 37 -25.13 -1.47 -11.41
N ILE A 38 -24.56 -0.49 -10.70
CA ILE A 38 -25.04 0.88 -10.72
C ILE A 38 -24.86 1.46 -12.12
N ILE A 39 -23.64 1.38 -12.68
CA ILE A 39 -23.33 1.91 -14.01
C ILE A 39 -24.26 1.32 -15.08
N ALA A 40 -24.58 0.04 -15.00
CA ALA A 40 -25.52 -0.65 -15.87
C ALA A 40 -25.21 -0.46 -17.37
N GLY A 41 -23.92 -0.45 -17.74
CA GLY A 41 -23.44 -0.24 -19.11
C GLY A 41 -23.61 1.17 -19.67
N ARG A 42 -23.86 2.17 -18.81
CA ARG A 42 -23.92 3.58 -19.22
C ARG A 42 -22.51 4.14 -19.45
N ASP A 43 -22.37 4.95 -20.51
CA ASP A 43 -21.12 5.69 -20.79
C ASP A 43 -20.94 6.91 -19.86
N GLU A 44 -22.01 7.37 -19.19
CA GLU A 44 -21.99 8.45 -18.22
C GLU A 44 -23.08 8.27 -17.14
N VAL A 45 -22.83 8.80 -15.94
CA VAL A 45 -23.82 8.90 -14.85
C VAL A 45 -23.94 10.37 -14.45
N LEU A 46 -25.13 10.94 -14.62
CA LEU A 46 -25.44 12.36 -14.34
C LEU A 46 -24.44 13.35 -14.98
N GLY A 47 -23.97 13.06 -16.20
CA GLY A 47 -23.03 13.90 -16.95
C GLY A 47 -21.55 13.69 -16.58
N HIS A 48 -21.24 12.72 -15.72
CA HIS A 48 -19.88 12.29 -15.45
C HIS A 48 -19.54 11.03 -16.26
N PRO A 49 -18.50 11.05 -17.11
CA PRO A 49 -18.11 9.89 -17.92
C PRO A 49 -17.71 8.69 -17.08
N VAL A 50 -18.06 7.50 -17.56
CA VAL A 50 -17.55 6.22 -17.07
C VAL A 50 -16.36 5.83 -17.94
N ASP A 51 -15.15 6.05 -17.43
CA ASP A 51 -13.91 5.70 -18.11
C ASP A 51 -13.03 4.86 -17.18
N PHE A 52 -13.39 3.59 -17.01
CA PHE A 52 -12.62 2.67 -16.17
C PHE A 52 -11.45 2.03 -16.93
N ASP A 53 -11.43 2.11 -18.26
CA ASP A 53 -10.32 1.63 -19.09
C ASP A 53 -9.06 2.49 -18.91
N ASP A 54 -9.21 3.77 -18.54
CA ASP A 54 -8.10 4.65 -18.20
C ASP A 54 -7.49 4.39 -16.81
N ILE A 55 -8.10 3.54 -15.97
CA ILE A 55 -7.53 3.17 -14.66
C ILE A 55 -6.30 2.29 -14.85
N ILE A 56 -5.25 2.54 -14.06
CA ILE A 56 -3.99 1.80 -14.13
C ILE A 56 -4.26 0.29 -13.91
N PRO A 57 -3.76 -0.62 -14.77
CA PRO A 57 -4.16 -2.05 -14.74
C PRO A 57 -3.96 -2.77 -13.41
N VAL A 58 -2.88 -2.50 -12.68
CA VAL A 58 -2.67 -3.16 -11.37
C VAL A 58 -3.68 -2.67 -10.32
N ILE A 59 -4.18 -1.44 -10.47
CA ILE A 59 -5.21 -0.85 -9.61
C ILE A 59 -6.58 -1.46 -9.93
N SER A 60 -6.94 -1.55 -11.22
CA SER A 60 -8.22 -2.14 -11.63
C SER A 60 -8.36 -3.59 -11.19
N ASN A 61 -7.32 -4.39 -11.35
CA ASN A 61 -7.33 -5.82 -11.02
C ASN A 61 -7.62 -6.13 -9.54
N TYR A 62 -7.35 -5.18 -8.65
CA TYR A 62 -7.66 -5.33 -7.23
C TYR A 62 -9.13 -5.04 -6.94
N TYR A 63 -9.71 -4.02 -7.58
CA TYR A 63 -11.08 -3.54 -7.34
C TYR A 63 -12.14 -4.22 -8.21
N THR A 64 -11.72 -5.07 -9.14
CA THR A 64 -12.61 -6.01 -9.84
C THR A 64 -12.73 -7.35 -9.10
N VAL A 65 -13.95 -7.84 -8.97
CA VAL A 65 -14.28 -9.19 -8.48
C VAL A 65 -14.91 -9.95 -9.64
N ASP A 66 -14.35 -11.12 -9.99
CA ASP A 66 -14.79 -11.92 -11.14
C ASP A 66 -14.90 -11.14 -12.47
N GLY A 67 -14.01 -10.15 -12.66
CA GLY A 67 -13.96 -9.30 -13.85
C GLY A 67 -14.96 -8.14 -13.86
N VAL A 68 -15.70 -7.93 -12.76
CA VAL A 68 -16.71 -6.87 -12.61
C VAL A 68 -16.23 -5.83 -11.61
N TRP A 69 -16.46 -4.54 -11.88
CA TRP A 69 -16.10 -3.47 -10.95
C TRP A 69 -16.95 -3.50 -9.69
N ALA A 70 -16.33 -3.89 -8.58
CA ALA A 70 -17.01 -3.95 -7.29
C ALA A 70 -17.05 -2.57 -6.61
N SER A 71 -16.02 -1.75 -6.80
CA SER A 71 -15.84 -0.46 -6.11
C SER A 71 -15.08 0.55 -6.98
N VAL A 72 -15.09 1.83 -6.61
CA VAL A 72 -14.39 2.89 -7.35
C VAL A 72 -13.04 3.20 -6.70
N ALA A 73 -11.97 3.08 -7.49
CA ALA A 73 -10.61 3.36 -7.08
C ALA A 73 -10.44 4.81 -6.58
N TRP A 74 -9.72 5.00 -5.48
CA TRP A 74 -9.38 6.34 -5.00
C TRP A 74 -7.94 6.47 -4.49
N ASN A 75 -7.69 6.19 -3.21
CA ASN A 75 -6.41 6.46 -2.58
C ASN A 75 -5.56 5.19 -2.58
N THR A 76 -4.85 4.98 -3.69
CA THR A 76 -3.98 3.82 -3.91
C THR A 76 -2.54 4.14 -3.54
N SER A 77 -1.90 3.30 -2.74
CA SER A 77 -0.49 3.43 -2.37
C SER A 77 0.26 2.12 -2.53
N THR A 78 1.59 2.20 -2.43
CA THR A 78 2.48 1.05 -2.31
C THR A 78 3.66 1.47 -1.43
N PRO A 79 4.29 0.55 -0.67
CA PRO A 79 5.55 0.88 -0.01
C PRO A 79 6.62 1.25 -1.03
N ILE A 80 7.46 2.20 -0.66
CA ILE A 80 8.68 2.59 -1.36
C ILE A 80 9.80 2.82 -0.35
N MET A 81 11.03 2.88 -0.83
CA MET A 81 12.20 3.19 -0.03
C MET A 81 12.54 4.68 -0.12
N TYR A 82 12.96 5.25 1.01
CA TYR A 82 13.37 6.63 1.20
C TYR A 82 14.80 6.64 1.75
N TYR A 83 15.69 7.42 1.14
CA TYR A 83 17.09 7.48 1.49
C TYR A 83 17.55 8.91 1.80
N ASN A 84 18.31 9.05 2.88
CA ASN A 84 19.12 10.23 3.12
C ASN A 84 20.43 10.06 2.34
N VAL A 85 20.53 10.76 1.21
CA VAL A 85 21.62 10.57 0.25
C VAL A 85 22.97 10.99 0.85
N GLU A 86 23.00 12.06 1.63
CA GLU A 86 24.24 12.54 2.25
C GLU A 86 24.82 11.53 3.24
N LEU A 87 23.98 10.88 4.04
CA LEU A 87 24.44 9.85 4.98
C LEU A 87 25.00 8.62 4.23
N LEU A 88 24.35 8.22 3.13
CA LEU A 88 24.85 7.14 2.28
C LEU A 88 26.20 7.51 1.64
N GLU A 89 26.31 8.70 1.05
CA GLU A 89 27.55 9.19 0.44
C GLU A 89 28.69 9.32 1.46
N GLN A 90 28.39 9.77 2.68
CA GLN A 90 29.36 9.84 3.77
C GLN A 90 29.89 8.45 4.17
N ALA A 91 29.05 7.42 4.05
CA ALA A 91 29.43 6.02 4.24
C ALA A 91 30.07 5.39 2.98
N GLY A 92 30.18 6.12 1.87
CA GLY A 92 30.73 5.63 0.60
C GLY A 92 29.75 4.79 -0.23
N VAL A 93 28.46 4.84 0.07
CA VAL A 93 27.39 4.17 -0.67
C VAL A 93 26.84 5.13 -1.72
N THR A 94 27.17 4.91 -2.99
CA THR A 94 26.77 5.79 -4.10
C THR A 94 25.54 5.31 -4.87
N ASP A 95 25.26 4.00 -4.83
CA ASP A 95 24.07 3.41 -5.43
C ASP A 95 23.03 3.19 -4.34
N LEU A 96 21.79 3.66 -4.57
CA LEU A 96 20.70 3.45 -3.63
C LEU A 96 20.38 1.95 -3.50
N PRO A 97 20.33 1.39 -2.28
CA PRO A 97 19.97 -0.01 -2.06
C PRO A 97 18.62 -0.38 -2.69
N LYS A 98 18.55 -1.51 -3.40
CA LYS A 98 17.30 -1.98 -4.05
C LYS A 98 16.91 -3.39 -3.62
N THR A 99 17.82 -4.11 -2.98
CA THR A 99 17.61 -5.47 -2.52
C THR A 99 17.84 -5.57 -1.02
N TRP A 100 17.37 -6.66 -0.41
CA TRP A 100 17.64 -6.93 1.00
C TRP A 100 19.14 -7.04 1.27
N GLY A 101 19.90 -7.67 0.36
CA GLY A 101 21.36 -7.71 0.41
C GLY A 101 21.98 -6.31 0.37
N ASP A 102 21.55 -5.45 -0.56
CA ASP A 102 22.08 -4.08 -0.65
C ASP A 102 21.82 -3.29 0.63
N ILE A 103 20.66 -3.48 1.28
CA ILE A 103 20.33 -2.81 2.55
C ILE A 103 21.30 -3.27 3.63
N LEU A 104 21.54 -4.58 3.76
CA LEU A 104 22.48 -5.11 4.75
C LEU A 104 23.90 -4.59 4.51
N ASP A 105 24.37 -4.59 3.27
CA ASP A 105 25.69 -4.07 2.90
C ASP A 105 25.81 -2.56 3.18
N ALA A 106 24.77 -1.79 2.87
CA ALA A 106 24.71 -0.36 3.20
C ALA A 106 24.75 -0.13 4.72
N CYS A 107 24.07 -0.98 5.50
CA CYS A 107 24.13 -0.90 6.96
C CYS A 107 25.51 -1.21 7.53
N VAL A 108 26.26 -2.15 6.93
CA VAL A 108 27.67 -2.37 7.27
C VAL A 108 28.50 -1.11 7.01
N ALA A 109 28.29 -0.46 5.86
CA ALA A 109 29.01 0.77 5.50
C ALA A 109 28.65 1.96 6.40
N LEU A 110 27.39 2.04 6.88
CA LEU A 110 26.90 3.08 7.78
C LEU A 110 27.30 2.88 9.24
N GLN A 111 27.76 1.69 9.64
CA GLN A 111 28.09 1.36 11.02
C GLN A 111 29.07 2.34 11.69
N PRO A 112 30.12 2.87 11.02
CA PRO A 112 31.00 3.88 11.62
C PRO A 112 30.25 5.16 12.06
N LEU A 113 29.18 5.55 11.36
CA LEU A 113 28.34 6.70 11.72
C LEU A 113 27.40 6.39 12.90
N VAL A 114 27.09 5.12 13.12
CA VAL A 114 26.37 4.67 14.32
C VAL A 114 27.33 4.70 15.51
N ASP A 115 28.54 4.17 15.33
CA ASP A 115 29.55 4.03 16.40
C ASP A 115 30.04 5.39 16.93
N ASP A 116 30.09 6.42 16.07
CA ASP A 116 30.46 7.79 16.47
C ASP A 116 29.27 8.65 16.94
N GLY A 117 28.04 8.12 16.86
CA GLY A 117 26.81 8.76 17.30
C GLY A 117 26.22 9.78 16.33
N THR A 118 26.71 9.85 15.09
CA THR A 118 26.12 10.68 14.03
C THR A 118 24.69 10.27 13.75
N ILE A 119 24.44 8.97 13.61
CA ILE A 119 23.10 8.36 13.45
C ILE A 119 22.82 7.37 14.59
N SER A 120 21.54 7.06 14.82
CA SER A 120 21.13 6.12 15.86
C SER A 120 21.15 4.66 15.39
N ALA A 121 20.89 4.43 14.10
CA ALA A 121 21.01 3.15 13.43
C ALA A 121 21.04 3.37 11.91
N CYS A 122 21.27 2.31 11.14
CA CYS A 122 21.20 2.36 9.69
C CYS A 122 19.78 2.68 9.18
N ALA A 123 18.77 1.98 9.71
CA ALA A 123 17.42 1.98 9.16
C ALA A 123 16.32 2.06 10.23
N THR A 124 15.14 2.54 9.82
CA THR A 124 13.88 2.47 10.58
C THR A 124 12.71 2.37 9.61
N TRP A 125 11.63 1.70 9.98
CA TRP A 125 10.37 1.75 9.26
C TRP A 125 9.22 1.18 10.10
N PRO A 126 7.96 1.48 9.73
CA PRO A 126 6.80 0.89 10.38
C PRO A 126 6.84 -0.64 10.32
N PHE A 127 6.65 -1.31 11.44
CA PHE A 127 6.60 -2.77 11.47
C PHE A 127 5.16 -3.24 11.20
N SER A 128 4.83 -3.40 9.92
CA SER A 128 3.47 -3.68 9.45
C SER A 128 3.37 -4.97 8.65
N GLY A 129 2.31 -5.73 8.90
CA GLY A 129 1.99 -6.94 8.14
C GLY A 129 1.76 -6.68 6.65
N TRP A 130 1.39 -5.45 6.27
CA TRP A 130 1.30 -5.06 4.86
C TRP A 130 2.63 -5.20 4.12
N PHE A 131 3.77 -4.96 4.78
CA PHE A 131 5.09 -5.15 4.16
C PHE A 131 5.42 -6.64 3.94
N ILE A 132 4.94 -7.51 4.84
CA ILE A 132 5.06 -8.97 4.68
C ILE A 132 4.25 -9.42 3.46
N GLU A 133 3.00 -8.96 3.32
CA GLU A 133 2.16 -9.26 2.15
C GLU A 133 2.82 -8.81 0.84
N GLN A 134 3.43 -7.63 0.84
CA GLN A 134 4.15 -7.07 -0.30
C GLN A 134 5.35 -7.94 -0.69
N TRP A 135 6.15 -8.35 0.29
CA TRP A 135 7.31 -9.21 0.04
C TRP A 135 6.95 -10.63 -0.36
N LEU A 136 5.82 -11.17 0.09
CA LEU A 136 5.31 -12.44 -0.44
C LEU A 136 4.92 -12.28 -1.91
N ALA A 137 4.19 -11.21 -2.26
CA ALA A 137 3.80 -10.94 -3.64
C ALA A 137 5.02 -10.72 -4.57
N GLN A 138 6.04 -9.99 -4.11
CA GLN A 138 7.29 -9.79 -4.85
C GLN A 138 8.01 -11.12 -5.16
N GLN A 139 7.80 -12.14 -4.33
CA GLN A 139 8.36 -13.50 -4.45
C GLN A 139 7.39 -14.48 -5.12
N ASN A 140 6.29 -14.01 -5.71
CA ASN A 140 5.24 -14.82 -6.33
C ASN A 140 4.54 -15.82 -5.39
N GLU A 141 4.51 -15.52 -4.09
CA GLU A 141 3.94 -16.40 -3.08
C GLU A 141 2.56 -15.94 -2.62
N TYR A 142 1.79 -16.89 -2.09
CA TYR A 142 0.43 -16.66 -1.62
C TYR A 142 0.35 -16.77 -0.10
N MET A 143 -0.31 -15.80 0.53
CA MET A 143 -0.62 -15.76 1.97
C MET A 143 -1.65 -16.81 2.35
N VAL A 144 -2.62 -17.06 1.46
CA VAL A 144 -3.68 -18.05 1.62
C VAL A 144 -3.77 -18.92 0.37
N ASN A 145 -4.36 -20.10 0.51
CA ASN A 145 -4.57 -21.02 -0.61
C ASN A 145 -5.50 -20.42 -1.70
N ASN A 146 -5.71 -21.19 -2.77
CA ASN A 146 -6.51 -20.78 -3.93
C ASN A 146 -6.00 -19.48 -4.56
N GLU A 147 -4.66 -19.38 -4.70
CA GLU A 147 -3.95 -18.25 -5.28
C GLU A 147 -4.35 -16.93 -4.62
N ASN A 148 -4.08 -16.80 -3.32
CA ASN A 148 -4.48 -15.64 -2.53
C ASN A 148 -6.02 -15.44 -2.43
N GLY A 149 -6.78 -16.53 -2.54
CA GLY A 149 -8.25 -16.48 -2.59
C GLY A 149 -8.81 -15.94 -3.90
N ARG A 150 -7.98 -15.69 -4.92
CA ARG A 150 -8.38 -15.14 -6.22
C ARG A 150 -8.84 -16.22 -7.20
N ALA A 151 -8.37 -17.46 -7.05
CA ALA A 151 -8.81 -18.61 -7.87
C ALA A 151 -10.01 -19.36 -7.25
N GLY A 152 -10.41 -18.99 -6.05
CA GLY A 152 -11.53 -19.58 -5.31
C GLY A 152 -11.48 -19.19 -3.84
N ARG A 153 -12.55 -19.49 -3.09
CA ARG A 153 -12.67 -19.14 -1.67
C ARG A 153 -11.47 -19.64 -0.87
N ALA A 154 -10.72 -18.74 -0.24
CA ALA A 154 -9.62 -19.13 0.64
C ALA A 154 -10.16 -19.92 1.86
N THR A 155 -9.50 -21.02 2.21
CA THR A 155 -9.87 -21.88 3.34
C THR A 155 -8.74 -22.13 4.33
N GLU A 156 -7.50 -21.87 3.93
CA GLU A 156 -6.30 -22.16 4.72
C GLU A 156 -5.22 -21.10 4.47
N PHE A 157 -4.46 -20.77 5.50
CA PHE A 157 -3.25 -19.96 5.40
C PHE A 157 -2.06 -20.78 4.90
N ASN A 158 -1.12 -20.08 4.28
CA ASN A 158 0.08 -20.65 3.66
C ASN A 158 1.35 -19.92 4.16
N LEU A 159 1.56 -19.88 5.47
CA LEU A 159 2.75 -19.28 6.07
C LEU A 159 3.99 -20.19 6.00
N ASP A 160 3.80 -21.50 5.82
CA ASP A 160 4.88 -22.49 5.73
C ASP A 160 5.56 -22.47 4.35
N THR A 161 6.23 -21.35 4.04
CA THR A 161 6.97 -21.14 2.79
C THR A 161 8.39 -20.67 3.04
N ASP A 162 9.28 -20.88 2.08
CA ASP A 162 10.64 -20.35 2.12
C ASP A 162 10.64 -18.82 2.08
N ALA A 163 9.71 -18.21 1.32
CA ALA A 163 9.57 -16.76 1.23
C ALA A 163 9.21 -16.11 2.57
N TYR A 164 8.26 -16.68 3.31
CA TYR A 164 7.87 -16.15 4.62
C TYR A 164 9.01 -16.28 5.63
N ARG A 165 9.74 -17.40 5.62
CA ARG A 165 10.95 -17.59 6.44
C ARG A 165 12.04 -16.58 6.09
N ALA A 166 12.25 -16.29 4.81
CA ALA A 166 13.23 -15.31 4.36
C ALA A 166 12.89 -13.89 4.86
N ILE A 167 11.60 -13.51 4.87
CA ILE A 167 11.14 -12.24 5.46
C ILE A 167 11.44 -12.17 6.96
N ALA A 168 11.11 -13.24 7.70
CA ALA A 168 11.37 -13.31 9.14
C ALA A 168 12.88 -13.23 9.44
N GLN A 169 13.70 -13.92 8.64
CA GLN A 169 15.14 -13.88 8.77
C GLN A 169 15.71 -12.49 8.43
N PHE A 170 15.21 -11.81 7.39
CA PHE A 170 15.66 -10.48 7.04
C PHE A 170 15.44 -9.46 8.18
N TYR A 171 14.26 -9.48 8.80
CA TYR A 171 14.01 -8.66 10.00
C TYR A 171 14.92 -9.04 11.16
N ARG A 172 15.14 -10.34 11.40
CA ARG A 172 16.05 -10.81 12.45
C ARG A 172 17.48 -10.34 12.21
N ASP A 173 17.97 -10.38 10.97
CA ASP A 173 19.31 -9.94 10.61
C ASP A 173 19.47 -8.43 10.84
N LEU A 174 18.49 -7.64 10.40
CA LEU A 174 18.47 -6.20 10.65
C LEU A 174 18.50 -5.87 12.16
N TYR A 175 17.64 -6.52 12.95
CA TYR A 175 17.52 -6.23 14.37
C TYR A 175 18.72 -6.74 15.18
N SER A 176 19.14 -7.98 14.97
CA SER A 176 20.22 -8.61 15.74
C SER A 176 21.60 -8.02 15.48
N ASN A 177 21.82 -7.43 14.30
CA ASN A 177 23.03 -6.66 14.01
C ASN A 177 22.95 -5.20 14.46
N GLY A 178 21.84 -4.76 15.06
CA GLY A 178 21.67 -3.37 15.53
C GLY A 178 21.44 -2.36 14.40
N TYR A 179 21.08 -2.81 13.20
CA TYR A 179 20.87 -1.96 12.03
C TYR A 179 19.51 -1.28 12.02
N PHE A 180 18.54 -1.78 12.78
CA PHE A 180 17.15 -1.37 12.71
C PHE A 180 16.60 -0.85 14.03
N ILE A 181 15.97 0.33 14.00
CA ILE A 181 15.21 0.86 15.12
C ILE A 181 13.77 0.35 15.02
N PHE A 182 13.40 -0.54 15.93
CA PHE A 182 12.02 -0.98 16.10
C PHE A 182 11.28 -0.05 17.07
N GLU A 183 10.24 0.61 16.59
CA GLU A 183 9.45 1.58 17.37
C GLU A 183 8.05 1.08 17.74
N GLY A 184 7.82 -0.24 17.61
CA GLY A 184 6.55 -0.89 17.90
C GLY A 184 5.74 -1.27 16.66
N GLN A 185 4.81 -2.19 16.86
CA GLN A 185 3.93 -2.70 15.81
C GLN A 185 3.00 -1.61 15.25
N ASP A 186 2.88 -1.57 13.92
CA ASP A 186 2.02 -0.65 13.16
C ASP A 186 2.16 0.84 13.54
N GLN A 187 3.35 1.25 14.01
CA GLN A 187 3.68 2.64 14.28
C GLN A 187 4.21 3.34 13.02
N TRP A 188 3.44 4.29 12.48
CA TRP A 188 3.80 5.01 11.25
C TRP A 188 4.53 6.35 11.51
N GLY A 189 4.07 7.08 12.52
CA GLY A 189 4.60 8.39 12.89
C GLY A 189 6.04 8.34 13.42
N PRO A 190 6.34 7.53 14.44
CA PRO A 190 7.67 7.50 15.06
C PRO A 190 8.81 7.17 14.07
N PRO A 191 8.74 6.09 13.24
CA PRO A 191 9.77 5.82 12.23
C PRO A 191 9.97 6.98 11.25
N THR A 192 8.87 7.62 10.83
CA THR A 192 8.94 8.80 9.95
C THR A 192 9.73 9.94 10.61
N GLN A 193 9.47 10.21 11.90
CA GLN A 193 10.18 11.25 12.64
C GLN A 193 11.65 10.91 12.87
N THR A 194 11.96 9.65 13.17
CA THR A 194 13.33 9.15 13.30
C THR A 194 14.12 9.35 11.99
N PHE A 195 13.52 9.06 10.84
CA PHE A 195 14.16 9.28 9.55
C PHE A 195 14.35 10.77 9.21
N ILE A 196 13.28 11.58 9.23
CA ILE A 196 13.38 13.00 8.81
C ILE A 196 14.21 13.86 9.77
N SER A 197 14.44 13.41 11.01
CA SER A 197 15.38 14.05 11.93
C SER A 197 16.85 13.68 11.71
N GLY A 198 17.14 12.89 10.66
CA GLY A 198 18.49 12.47 10.28
C GLY A 198 19.09 11.40 11.19
N LYS A 199 18.26 10.63 11.93
CA LYS A 199 18.75 9.58 12.84
C LYS A 199 18.95 8.22 12.19
N THR A 200 18.51 8.06 10.95
CA THR A 200 18.73 6.87 10.12
C THR A 200 18.93 7.30 8.68
N ALA A 201 19.61 6.46 7.88
CA ALA A 201 19.87 6.74 6.48
C ALA A 201 18.82 6.10 5.55
N ILE A 202 18.17 5.03 6.00
CA ILE A 202 17.25 4.22 5.21
C ILE A 202 15.90 4.15 5.90
N MET A 203 14.82 4.41 5.17
CA MET A 203 13.47 4.14 5.61
C MET A 203 12.63 3.51 4.52
N MET A 204 11.73 2.62 4.91
CA MET A 204 10.62 2.16 4.08
C MET A 204 9.32 2.75 4.63
N SER A 205 8.44 3.27 3.76
CA SER A 205 7.12 3.73 4.19
C SER A 205 6.14 3.73 3.02
N SER A 206 4.87 4.02 3.30
CA SER A 206 3.85 4.20 2.26
C SER A 206 4.24 5.35 1.33
N SER A 207 3.99 5.19 0.03
CA SER A 207 4.09 6.31 -0.93
C SER A 207 3.19 7.49 -0.56
N ALA A 208 2.08 7.24 0.15
CA ALA A 208 1.19 8.28 0.67
C ALA A 208 1.86 9.21 1.70
N ALA A 209 3.05 8.85 2.22
CA ALA A 209 3.83 9.71 3.10
C ALA A 209 4.88 10.55 2.34
N ALA A 210 5.01 10.39 1.02
CA ALA A 210 6.08 11.01 0.22
C ALA A 210 6.14 12.52 0.39
N ARG A 211 4.97 13.19 0.45
CA ARG A 211 4.89 14.64 0.70
C ARG A 211 5.47 15.02 2.05
N ALA A 212 4.95 14.43 3.12
CA ALA A 212 5.38 14.73 4.49
C ALA A 212 6.88 14.41 4.70
N ILE A 213 7.37 13.32 4.11
CA ILE A 213 8.78 12.92 4.21
C ILE A 213 9.67 13.89 3.42
N SER A 214 9.27 14.28 2.20
CA SER A 214 10.03 15.25 1.38
C SER A 214 10.10 16.63 2.04
N GLU A 215 8.99 17.10 2.60
CA GLU A 215 8.98 18.36 3.35
C GLU A 215 9.83 18.28 4.63
N GLY A 216 9.77 17.15 5.34
CA GLY A 216 10.60 16.89 6.52
C GLY A 216 12.10 16.88 6.21
N ALA A 217 12.49 16.22 5.11
CA ALA A 217 13.87 16.19 4.62
C ALA A 217 14.37 17.58 4.23
N ALA A 218 13.56 18.34 3.47
CA ALA A 218 13.88 19.72 3.09
C ALA A 218 14.02 20.65 4.30
N ALA A 219 13.15 20.49 5.31
CA ALA A 219 13.19 21.28 6.54
C ALA A 219 14.44 20.99 7.40
N THR A 220 14.94 19.75 7.35
CA THR A 220 16.15 19.30 8.07
C THR A 220 17.43 19.48 7.24
N GLY A 221 17.28 19.69 5.93
CA GLY A 221 18.35 20.10 5.02
C GLY A 221 19.18 18.95 4.44
N PHE A 222 18.59 17.76 4.28
CA PHE A 222 19.22 16.66 3.55
C PHE A 222 18.47 16.35 2.25
N THR A 223 19.20 15.83 1.27
CA THR A 223 18.70 15.38 -0.02
C THR A 223 18.05 14.02 0.15
N LEU A 224 16.75 14.00 -0.15
CA LEU A 224 15.94 12.79 -0.16
C LEU A 224 15.88 12.23 -1.58
N ASP A 225 16.14 10.94 -1.73
CA ASP A 225 15.85 10.20 -2.94
C ASP A 225 15.06 8.93 -2.61
N THR A 226 14.38 8.37 -3.61
CA THR A 226 13.49 7.22 -3.45
C THR A 226 13.70 6.17 -4.52
N VAL A 227 13.55 4.90 -4.15
CA VAL A 227 13.42 3.79 -5.11
C VAL A 227 12.26 2.90 -4.72
N GLY A 228 11.88 1.98 -5.61
CA GLY A 228 10.87 0.98 -5.30
C GLY A 228 11.23 0.16 -4.05
N MET A 229 10.22 -0.41 -3.40
CA MET A 229 10.35 -1.28 -2.23
C MET A 229 11.43 -2.33 -2.47
N ALA A 230 12.41 -2.39 -1.56
CA ALA A 230 13.48 -3.35 -1.67
C ALA A 230 12.96 -4.79 -1.62
N TYR A 231 13.56 -5.67 -2.40
CA TYR A 231 13.07 -7.04 -2.59
C TYR A 231 14.14 -8.09 -2.26
N ASN A 232 13.70 -9.34 -2.10
CA ASN A 232 14.60 -10.48 -1.96
C ASN A 232 15.22 -10.83 -3.32
N GLN A 233 16.50 -10.50 -3.51
CA GLN A 233 17.24 -10.83 -4.73
C GLN A 233 17.44 -12.34 -4.93
N ASP A 234 17.38 -13.13 -3.85
CA ASP A 234 17.61 -14.57 -3.87
C ASP A 234 16.32 -15.38 -4.08
N ALA A 235 15.17 -14.71 -4.22
CA ALA A 235 13.90 -15.36 -4.50
C ALA A 235 13.96 -16.11 -5.85
N PRO A 236 13.60 -17.41 -5.91
CA PRO A 236 13.66 -18.20 -7.15
C PRO A 236 12.81 -17.63 -8.29
N SER A 237 11.73 -16.91 -7.98
CA SER A 237 10.88 -16.22 -8.95
C SER A 237 11.53 -14.97 -9.57
N GLY A 238 12.58 -14.43 -8.95
CA GLY A 238 12.97 -13.04 -9.11
C GLY A 238 11.90 -12.07 -8.57
N TRP A 239 12.08 -10.78 -8.84
CA TRP A 239 11.07 -9.76 -8.51
C TRP A 239 9.87 -9.84 -9.47
N VAL A 240 8.68 -10.04 -8.92
CA VAL A 240 7.43 -10.12 -9.71
C VAL A 240 6.66 -8.80 -9.74
N GLY A 241 6.58 -8.10 -8.61
CA GLY A 241 5.81 -6.88 -8.49
C GLY A 241 5.30 -6.63 -7.07
N ASN A 242 4.74 -5.44 -6.85
CA ASN A 242 4.08 -5.04 -5.62
C ASN A 242 2.56 -5.11 -5.73
N ILE A 243 1.90 -5.33 -4.60
CA ILE A 243 0.44 -5.18 -4.46
C ILE A 243 0.12 -3.72 -4.13
N LEU A 244 -1.15 -3.35 -4.26
CA LEU A 244 -1.61 -2.05 -3.75
C LEU A 244 -1.86 -2.09 -2.24
N GLY A 245 -2.00 -0.91 -1.67
CA GLY A 245 -2.69 -0.67 -0.40
C GLY A 245 -3.52 0.60 -0.50
N GLY A 246 -4.01 1.06 0.64
CA GLY A 246 -4.86 2.23 0.72
C GLY A 246 -6.33 1.82 0.79
N ALA A 247 -7.21 2.47 0.03
CA ALA A 247 -8.63 2.18 0.12
C ALA A 247 -9.38 2.44 -1.19
N THR A 248 -10.59 1.89 -1.23
CA THR A 248 -11.55 2.03 -2.32
C THR A 248 -12.90 2.52 -1.81
N MET A 249 -13.69 3.08 -2.71
CA MET A 249 -14.99 3.67 -2.39
C MET A 249 -16.12 2.73 -2.81
N TRP A 250 -16.97 2.39 -1.84
CA TRP A 250 -18.14 1.54 -2.03
C TRP A 250 -19.42 2.36 -1.86
N ILE A 251 -20.46 1.98 -2.60
CA ILE A 251 -21.80 2.53 -2.45
C ILE A 251 -22.64 1.53 -1.66
N SER A 252 -23.30 2.01 -0.62
CA SER A 252 -24.20 1.21 0.20
C SER A 252 -25.35 0.63 -0.64
N ASN A 253 -25.65 -0.66 -0.45
CA ASN A 253 -26.81 -1.31 -1.07
C ASN A 253 -28.14 -0.82 -0.44
N GLY A 254 -29.22 -0.83 -1.23
CA GLY A 254 -30.58 -0.50 -0.80
C GLY A 254 -30.93 0.98 -0.80
N LEU A 255 -30.14 1.80 -1.53
CA LEU A 255 -30.45 3.22 -1.75
C LEU A 255 -31.54 3.38 -2.81
N GLU A 256 -32.25 4.51 -2.75
CA GLU A 256 -33.14 4.90 -3.86
C GLU A 256 -32.31 5.14 -5.13
N PRO A 257 -32.81 4.79 -6.34
CA PRO A 257 -32.03 4.88 -7.58
C PRO A 257 -31.41 6.26 -7.83
N GLU A 258 -32.13 7.35 -7.52
CA GLU A 258 -31.59 8.70 -7.70
C GLU A 258 -30.43 9.02 -6.74
N VAL A 259 -30.43 8.42 -5.55
CA VAL A 259 -29.35 8.56 -4.56
C VAL A 259 -28.14 7.71 -4.97
N GLU A 260 -28.39 6.51 -5.49
CA GLU A 260 -27.34 5.62 -6.02
C GLU A 260 -26.61 6.26 -7.21
N ASP A 261 -27.36 6.84 -8.16
CA ASP A 261 -26.81 7.60 -9.29
C ASP A 261 -26.02 8.83 -8.83
N ALA A 262 -26.52 9.57 -7.84
CA ALA A 262 -25.81 10.72 -7.29
C ALA A 262 -24.50 10.31 -6.59
N ALA A 263 -24.51 9.20 -5.85
CA ALA A 263 -23.32 8.65 -5.20
C ALA A 263 -22.29 8.21 -6.25
N MET A 264 -22.71 7.52 -7.30
CA MET A 264 -21.83 7.10 -8.39
C MET A 264 -21.26 8.31 -9.15
N ALA A 265 -22.09 9.29 -9.50
CA ALA A 265 -21.64 10.52 -10.14
C ALA A 265 -20.58 11.25 -9.31
N PHE A 266 -20.75 11.31 -7.99
CA PHE A 266 -19.74 11.87 -7.10
C PHE A 266 -18.43 11.06 -7.14
N LEU A 267 -18.47 9.73 -7.13
CA LEU A 267 -17.27 8.90 -7.21
C LEU A 267 -16.56 9.00 -8.58
N LEU A 268 -17.32 9.14 -9.68
CA LEU A 268 -16.76 9.39 -11.01
C LEU A 268 -16.10 10.77 -11.10
N PHE A 269 -16.73 11.82 -10.55
CA PHE A 269 -16.11 13.13 -10.41
C PHE A 269 -14.82 13.03 -9.59
N PHE A 270 -14.92 12.40 -8.42
CA PHE A 270 -13.86 12.36 -7.43
C PHE A 270 -12.61 11.61 -7.92
N SER A 271 -12.81 10.56 -8.72
CA SER A 271 -11.73 9.76 -9.30
C SER A 271 -11.31 10.22 -10.70
N ASN A 272 -11.87 11.29 -11.26
CA ASN A 272 -11.54 11.75 -12.62
C ASN A 272 -10.07 12.21 -12.77
N THR A 273 -9.63 12.45 -14.01
CA THR A 273 -8.25 12.82 -14.33
C THR A 273 -7.70 13.97 -13.49
N GLU A 274 -8.43 15.09 -13.43
CA GLU A 274 -7.97 16.28 -12.72
C GLU A 274 -7.98 16.11 -11.20
N ASN A 275 -9.04 15.53 -10.64
CA ASN A 275 -9.17 15.35 -9.19
C ASN A 275 -8.20 14.28 -8.69
N SER A 276 -7.94 13.23 -9.46
CA SER A 276 -6.93 12.23 -9.12
C SER A 276 -5.50 12.79 -9.19
N ALA A 277 -5.19 13.61 -10.20
CA ALA A 277 -3.92 14.33 -10.27
C ALA A 277 -3.76 15.32 -9.10
N SER A 278 -4.82 16.10 -8.82
CA SER A 278 -4.86 17.02 -7.68
C SER A 278 -4.59 16.30 -6.35
N TRP A 279 -5.31 15.20 -6.11
CA TRP A 279 -5.15 14.39 -4.91
C TRP A 279 -3.73 13.84 -4.78
N HIS A 280 -3.12 13.37 -5.88
CA HIS A 280 -1.74 12.92 -5.89
C HIS A 280 -0.77 14.03 -5.43
N THR A 281 -0.88 15.22 -6.01
CA THR A 281 0.01 16.36 -5.70
C THR A 281 -0.13 16.87 -4.26
N ALA A 282 -1.33 16.73 -3.69
CA ALA A 282 -1.65 17.15 -2.33
C ALA A 282 -1.28 16.11 -1.26
N SER A 283 -1.36 14.81 -1.58
CA SER A 283 -1.24 13.73 -0.59
C SER A 283 -0.02 12.83 -0.74
N GLY A 284 0.41 12.52 -1.97
CA GLY A 284 1.38 11.46 -2.27
C GLY A 284 0.79 10.09 -2.62
N TYR A 285 -0.54 9.91 -2.53
CA TYR A 285 -1.19 8.72 -3.10
C TYR A 285 -1.01 8.66 -4.61
N VAL A 286 -0.90 7.46 -5.17
CA VAL A 286 -0.74 7.24 -6.62
C VAL A 286 -1.98 7.76 -7.34
N PRO A 287 -1.84 8.52 -8.44
CA PRO A 287 -2.98 8.87 -9.27
C PRO A 287 -3.53 7.60 -9.91
N VAL A 288 -4.84 7.38 -9.86
CA VAL A 288 -5.43 6.09 -10.25
C VAL A 288 -5.56 5.92 -11.77
N ARG A 289 -5.32 6.98 -12.54
CA ARG A 289 -5.52 7.06 -13.99
C ARG A 289 -4.23 7.27 -14.76
N ASN A 290 -4.13 6.66 -15.94
CA ASN A 290 -3.04 6.93 -16.87
C ASN A 290 -3.09 8.39 -17.34
N SER A 291 -4.27 8.91 -17.66
CA SER A 291 -4.47 10.31 -18.04
C SER A 291 -4.01 11.30 -16.97
N SER A 292 -4.11 10.96 -15.67
CA SER A 292 -3.60 11.81 -14.58
C SER A 292 -2.09 11.86 -14.54
N ILE A 293 -1.42 10.73 -14.78
CA ILE A 293 0.05 10.69 -14.90
C ILE A 293 0.51 11.54 -16.08
N GLU A 294 -0.14 11.42 -17.23
CA GLU A 294 0.21 12.19 -18.42
C GLU A 294 -0.08 13.68 -18.27
N LEU A 295 -1.16 14.06 -17.58
CA LEU A 295 -1.44 15.44 -17.22
C LEU A 295 -0.31 16.05 -16.38
N LEU A 296 0.19 15.32 -15.38
CA LEU A 296 1.25 15.81 -14.48
C LEU A 296 2.62 15.94 -15.15
N LYS A 297 2.88 15.16 -16.21
CA LYS A 297 4.11 15.29 -17.02
C LYS A 297 4.07 16.43 -18.04
N ASN A 298 2.87 16.92 -18.38
CA ASN A 298 2.66 17.88 -19.47
C ASN A 298 1.68 18.97 -19.02
N LEU A 299 2.07 19.74 -18.00
CA LEU A 299 1.28 20.85 -17.49
C LEU A 299 1.44 22.09 -18.40
N GLU A 300 0.32 22.68 -18.77
CA GLU A 300 0.27 23.97 -19.44
C GLU A 300 0.31 25.10 -18.39
N PRO A 301 0.94 26.25 -18.69
CA PRO A 301 0.95 27.40 -17.78
C PRO A 301 -0.46 27.85 -17.39
N GLY A 302 -0.72 28.06 -16.10
CA GLY A 302 -2.04 28.41 -15.57
C GLY A 302 -2.94 27.21 -15.28
N ASN A 303 -2.39 25.99 -15.25
CA ASN A 303 -3.13 24.79 -14.88
C ASN A 303 -3.40 24.78 -13.36
N GLU A 304 -4.56 25.29 -12.97
CA GLU A 304 -5.07 25.22 -11.59
C GLU A 304 -5.51 23.79 -11.24
N ILE A 305 -4.54 22.90 -10.98
CA ILE A 305 -4.80 21.51 -10.61
C ILE A 305 -4.48 21.19 -9.15
N LEU A 306 -3.56 21.90 -8.49
CA LEU A 306 -3.23 21.63 -7.09
C LEU A 306 -4.31 22.19 -6.18
N TRP A 307 -4.94 21.36 -5.34
CA TRP A 307 -5.85 21.85 -4.31
C TRP A 307 -5.06 22.36 -3.09
N ASP A 308 -5.06 23.67 -2.88
CA ASP A 308 -4.39 24.29 -1.74
C ASP A 308 -5.39 24.46 -0.59
N ILE A 309 -5.26 23.60 0.42
CA ILE A 309 -6.14 23.59 1.60
C ILE A 309 -6.16 24.96 2.32
N PRO A 310 -5.02 25.63 2.57
CA PRO A 310 -4.99 26.99 3.12
C PRO A 310 -5.81 28.03 2.35
N SER A 311 -5.72 28.09 1.02
CA SER A 311 -6.50 29.05 0.22
C SER A 311 -7.94 28.62 -0.01
N GLY A 312 -8.24 27.33 0.15
CA GLY A 312 -9.57 26.77 -0.10
C GLY A 312 -9.94 26.71 -1.59
N GLY A 313 -8.94 26.67 -2.47
CA GLY A 313 -9.13 26.65 -3.92
C GLY A 313 -8.01 25.91 -4.65
N ARG A 314 -8.16 25.76 -5.97
CA ARG A 314 -7.09 25.25 -6.82
C ARG A 314 -6.10 26.37 -7.13
N VAL A 315 -4.83 26.02 -7.18
CA VAL A 315 -3.72 26.92 -7.52
C VAL A 315 -2.90 26.32 -8.65
N ASP A 316 -2.20 27.19 -9.37
CA ASP A 316 -1.27 26.80 -10.43
C ASP A 316 -0.08 26.02 -9.86
N ILE A 317 0.43 25.09 -10.66
CA ILE A 317 1.70 24.42 -10.39
C ILE A 317 2.73 25.09 -11.28
N GLU A 318 3.71 25.78 -10.68
CA GLU A 318 4.80 26.46 -11.41
C GLU A 318 5.82 25.46 -11.99
N SER A 319 5.37 24.53 -12.83
CA SER A 319 6.16 23.54 -13.54
C SER A 319 5.39 22.99 -14.74
N ASP A 320 6.08 22.78 -15.86
CA ASP A 320 5.57 22.10 -17.04
C ASP A 320 5.65 20.56 -16.92
N ASP A 321 6.55 20.05 -16.09
CA ASP A 321 6.65 18.64 -15.69
C ASP A 321 6.76 18.53 -14.17
N TRP A 322 5.63 18.23 -13.52
CA TRP A 322 5.56 18.13 -12.08
C TRP A 322 6.46 17.03 -11.51
N TYR A 323 6.64 15.92 -12.23
CA TYR A 323 7.53 14.85 -11.77
C TYR A 323 9.01 15.23 -11.88
N ALA A 324 9.38 16.11 -12.80
CA ALA A 324 10.73 16.68 -12.83
C ALA A 324 11.00 17.57 -11.60
N ALA A 325 9.99 18.30 -11.12
CA ALA A 325 10.09 19.12 -9.91
C ALA A 325 10.01 18.28 -8.62
N PHE A 326 9.25 17.18 -8.63
CA PHE A 326 8.99 16.33 -7.47
C PHE A 326 9.25 14.83 -7.79
N PRO A 327 10.50 14.45 -8.10
CA PRO A 327 10.83 13.11 -8.61
C PRO A 327 10.45 11.98 -7.66
N ASN A 328 10.46 12.22 -6.35
CA ASN A 328 10.10 11.24 -5.31
C ASN A 328 8.66 10.71 -5.41
N PHE A 329 7.78 11.42 -6.12
CA PHE A 329 6.37 11.02 -6.29
C PHE A 329 6.15 10.10 -7.50
N LEU A 330 7.13 9.96 -8.39
CA LEU A 330 7.05 9.08 -9.56
C LEU A 330 7.33 7.62 -9.22
N THR A 331 8.09 7.37 -8.15
CA THR A 331 8.59 6.05 -7.77
C THR A 331 7.48 5.02 -7.60
N ALA A 332 6.41 5.37 -6.89
CA ALA A 332 5.28 4.48 -6.65
C ALA A 332 4.51 4.14 -7.93
N SER A 333 4.26 5.13 -8.80
CA SER A 333 3.62 4.92 -10.10
C SER A 333 4.48 4.04 -11.00
N THR A 334 5.81 4.25 -11.02
CA THR A 334 6.74 3.41 -11.77
C THR A 334 6.72 1.97 -11.27
N GLN A 335 6.82 1.75 -9.96
CA GLN A 335 6.80 0.43 -9.34
C GLN A 335 5.52 -0.33 -9.68
N LEU A 336 4.36 0.31 -9.52
CA LEU A 336 3.08 -0.31 -9.83
C LEU A 336 2.93 -0.57 -11.35
N GLY A 337 3.44 0.32 -12.20
CA GLY A 337 3.42 0.17 -13.65
C GLY A 337 4.33 -0.93 -14.18
N THR A 338 5.36 -1.34 -13.44
CA THR A 338 6.28 -2.44 -13.81
C THR A 338 5.95 -3.77 -13.15
N SER A 339 5.00 -3.82 -12.21
CA SER A 339 4.51 -5.06 -11.62
C SER A 339 3.90 -5.98 -12.67
N THR A 340 4.24 -7.26 -12.63
CA THR A 340 3.54 -8.29 -13.41
C THR A 340 2.12 -8.44 -12.88
N VAL A 341 1.11 -8.48 -13.75
CA VAL A 341 -0.28 -8.73 -13.34
C VAL A 341 -0.50 -10.24 -13.18
N ASN A 342 -0.60 -10.72 -11.94
CA ASN A 342 -0.95 -12.11 -11.60
C ASN A 342 -1.66 -12.18 -10.23
N ASN A 343 -2.07 -13.36 -9.77
CA ASN A 343 -2.82 -13.48 -8.52
C ASN A 343 -2.00 -13.18 -7.25
N ALA A 344 -0.66 -13.17 -7.31
CA ALA A 344 0.17 -12.75 -6.19
C ALA A 344 0.15 -11.22 -6.07
N THR A 345 0.39 -10.50 -7.18
CA THR A 345 0.41 -9.03 -7.24
C THR A 345 -0.97 -8.37 -7.27
N ARG A 346 -2.04 -9.17 -7.40
CA ARG A 346 -3.42 -8.73 -7.13
C ARG A 346 -3.74 -8.67 -5.64
N GLY A 347 -2.89 -9.19 -4.76
CA GLY A 347 -3.15 -9.24 -3.33
C GLY A 347 -4.27 -10.22 -2.95
N SER A 348 -4.47 -10.37 -1.65
CA SER A 348 -5.29 -11.44 -1.09
C SER A 348 -6.76 -11.06 -0.90
N THR A 349 -7.66 -12.02 -1.08
CA THR A 349 -9.08 -11.91 -0.79
C THR A 349 -9.53 -13.04 0.14
N TYR A 350 -9.67 -12.71 1.42
CA TYR A 350 -10.20 -13.62 2.43
C TYR A 350 -10.84 -12.82 3.56
N GLY A 351 -11.79 -13.45 4.25
CA GLY A 351 -12.72 -12.74 5.13
C GLY A 351 -12.15 -12.18 6.42
N THR A 352 -11.09 -12.79 6.91
CA THR A 352 -10.45 -12.48 8.20
C THR A 352 -9.24 -11.58 8.07
N PHE A 353 -9.04 -10.95 6.90
CA PHE A 353 -7.80 -10.24 6.58
C PHE A 353 -7.36 -9.26 7.67
N GLN A 354 -8.24 -8.35 8.11
CA GLN A 354 -7.90 -7.41 9.17
C GLN A 354 -7.52 -8.09 10.49
N GLN A 355 -8.28 -9.13 10.85
CA GLN A 355 -8.09 -9.86 12.10
C GLN A 355 -6.80 -10.67 12.07
N SER A 356 -6.40 -11.17 10.90
CA SER A 356 -5.23 -12.02 10.74
C SER A 356 -3.91 -11.24 10.71
N ARG A 357 -3.93 -9.96 10.29
CA ARG A 357 -2.70 -9.15 10.15
C ARG A 357 -1.86 -9.05 11.42
N PRO A 358 -2.42 -8.78 12.61
CA PRO A 358 -1.66 -8.78 13.85
C PRO A 358 -0.95 -10.09 14.18
N TYR A 359 -1.47 -11.24 13.74
CA TYR A 359 -0.92 -12.55 14.07
C TYR A 359 0.36 -12.86 13.29
N TYR A 360 0.30 -12.81 11.96
CA TYR A 360 1.51 -13.06 11.15
C TYR A 360 2.51 -11.90 11.25
N ASN A 361 2.08 -10.68 11.59
CA ASN A 361 3.01 -9.61 11.94
C ASN A 361 3.65 -9.88 13.31
N GLY A 362 2.86 -10.29 14.31
CA GLY A 362 3.33 -10.62 15.66
C GLY A 362 4.30 -11.79 15.70
N LEU A 363 4.12 -12.81 14.85
CA LEU A 363 5.08 -13.89 14.68
C LEU A 363 6.46 -13.36 14.29
N VAL A 364 6.51 -12.54 13.22
CA VAL A 364 7.77 -11.98 12.70
C VAL A 364 8.41 -11.06 13.74
N GLU A 365 7.60 -10.27 14.45
CA GLU A 365 8.06 -9.43 15.56
C GLU A 365 8.71 -10.26 16.68
N GLU A 366 8.02 -11.30 17.16
CA GLU A 366 8.51 -12.16 18.23
C GLU A 366 9.82 -12.85 17.81
N TYR A 367 9.88 -13.37 16.59
CA TYR A 367 11.10 -13.99 16.07
C TYR A 367 12.23 -12.98 15.90
N MET A 368 11.93 -11.78 15.39
CA MET A 368 12.89 -10.69 15.24
C MET A 368 13.50 -10.31 16.59
N LEU A 369 12.70 -10.16 17.64
CA LEU A 369 13.15 -9.74 18.96
C LEU A 369 13.87 -10.88 19.71
N ASN A 370 13.26 -12.05 19.76
CA ASN A 370 13.66 -13.12 20.69
C ASN A 370 14.35 -14.32 20.01
N GLY A 371 14.24 -14.45 18.69
CA GLY A 371 14.64 -15.66 17.97
C GLY A 371 13.75 -16.85 18.32
N GLY A 372 14.29 -18.06 18.22
CA GLY A 372 13.58 -19.29 18.60
C GLY A 372 13.43 -20.28 17.44
N ASP A 373 12.49 -21.21 17.60
CA ASP A 373 12.14 -22.21 16.58
C ASP A 373 11.09 -21.61 15.63
N LEU A 374 11.56 -21.00 14.55
CA LEU A 374 10.70 -20.32 13.58
C LEU A 374 9.67 -21.28 12.94
N ASP A 375 10.04 -22.53 12.70
CA ASP A 375 9.14 -23.52 12.08
C ASP A 375 7.97 -23.84 13.01
N ALA A 376 8.24 -23.99 14.31
CA ALA A 376 7.21 -24.19 15.31
C ALA A 376 6.27 -22.98 15.42
N MET A 377 6.83 -21.76 15.42
CA MET A 377 6.04 -20.52 15.46
C MET A 377 5.14 -20.38 14.23
N ILE A 378 5.68 -20.65 13.04
CA ILE A 378 4.92 -20.65 11.78
C ILE A 378 3.79 -21.68 11.84
N ALA A 379 4.07 -22.92 12.26
CA ALA A 379 3.06 -23.96 12.32
C ALA A 379 1.90 -23.59 13.27
N GLU A 380 2.20 -23.02 14.43
CA GLU A 380 1.20 -22.57 15.41
C GLU A 380 0.34 -21.43 14.86
N THR A 381 0.97 -20.35 14.37
CA THR A 381 0.24 -19.20 13.83
C THR A 381 -0.55 -19.57 12.57
N ASN A 382 -0.02 -20.43 11.70
CA ASN A 382 -0.74 -20.89 10.51
C ASN A 382 -2.02 -21.67 10.85
N ALA A 383 -1.95 -22.51 11.90
CA ALA A 383 -3.10 -23.28 12.37
C ALA A 383 -4.18 -22.36 12.97
N GLU A 384 -3.79 -21.41 13.84
CA GLU A 384 -4.73 -20.46 14.45
C GLU A 384 -5.42 -19.57 13.40
N LEU A 385 -4.65 -19.05 12.45
CA LEU A 385 -5.18 -18.23 11.37
C LEU A 385 -6.11 -19.01 10.44
N THR A 386 -5.80 -20.28 10.18
CA THR A 386 -6.66 -21.17 9.39
C THR A 386 -7.98 -21.44 10.11
N GLU A 387 -7.97 -21.70 11.42
CA GLU A 387 -9.18 -21.87 12.22
C GLU A 387 -10.06 -20.61 12.16
N LEU A 388 -9.46 -19.42 12.39
CA LEU A 388 -10.16 -18.14 12.31
C LEU A 388 -10.83 -17.94 10.92
N LEU A 389 -10.13 -18.26 9.84
CA LEU A 389 -10.67 -18.18 8.47
C LEU A 389 -11.81 -19.17 8.23
N GLN A 390 -11.71 -20.38 8.77
CA GLN A 390 -12.76 -21.39 8.67
C GLN A 390 -14.02 -20.99 9.44
N GLU A 391 -13.87 -20.41 10.63
CA GLU A 391 -15.01 -19.84 11.39
C GLU A 391 -15.71 -18.73 10.61
N TYR A 392 -14.94 -17.81 10.02
CA TYR A 392 -15.51 -16.77 9.16
C TYR A 392 -16.26 -17.37 7.97
N ASN A 393 -15.64 -18.32 7.26
CA ASN A 393 -16.28 -18.98 6.13
C ASN A 393 -17.57 -19.70 6.52
N PHE A 394 -17.64 -20.27 7.73
CA PHE A 394 -18.86 -20.86 8.24
C PHE A 394 -19.99 -19.84 8.45
N LEU A 395 -19.66 -18.62 8.91
CA LEU A 395 -20.64 -17.54 9.09
C LEU A 395 -21.22 -17.01 7.77
N PHE A 396 -20.48 -17.14 6.68
CA PHE A 396 -20.86 -16.66 5.34
C PHE A 396 -21.10 -17.80 4.33
N ALA A 397 -21.25 -19.05 4.80
CA ALA A 397 -21.60 -20.18 3.94
C ALA A 397 -23.09 -20.11 3.56
N ASP A 398 -23.37 -19.78 2.30
CA ASP A 398 -24.67 -19.78 1.61
C ASP A 398 -25.90 -19.37 2.46
N GLU A 399 -26.24 -18.07 2.40
CA GLU A 399 -27.65 -17.62 2.27
C GLU A 399 -28.04 -17.43 0.81
#